data_AF-A0A090WGQ8-F1
#
_entry.id   AF-A0A090WGQ8-F1
#
_cell.length_a   1.000
_cell.length_b   1.000
_cell.length_c   1.000
_cell.angle_alpha   90.00
_cell.angle_beta   90.00
_cell.angle_gamma   90.00
#
_symmetry.space_group_name_H-M   'P 1'
#
loop_
_entity.id
_entity.type
_entity.pdbx_description
1 polymer ?
#
loop_
_entity_poly.entity_id
_entity_poly.type
_entity_poly.pdbx_seq_one_letter_code
_entity_poly.pdbx_strand_id
1 'polypeptide(L)'
;MFIEQVGTSNNANVSVSSDDSQINIYQNGTLNSTVLNHSADRIRQNIVQIGNSNVVYDYSTISAANHSLDIIQNGNFNTSITAGSNAISENMRINQTGNGRSVFVINF
;
A
#
# COMPACT_ATOMS: atom_id res chain seq x y z
N MET A 1 -3.24 -11.72 -7.63
CA MET A 1 -2.89 -10.29 -7.66
C MET A 1 -3.68 -9.62 -8.77
N PHE A 2 -4.23 -8.43 -8.50
CA PHE A 2 -4.96 -7.61 -9.47
C PHE A 2 -4.47 -6.15 -9.39
N ILE A 3 -4.15 -5.57 -10.54
CA ILE A 3 -3.67 -4.18 -10.65
C ILE A 3 -4.46 -3.51 -11.77
N GLU A 4 -5.12 -2.41 -11.43
CA GLU A 4 -5.85 -1.57 -12.38
C GLU A 4 -5.34 -0.13 -12.31
N GLN A 5 -5.03 0.42 -13.49
CA GLN A 5 -4.45 1.76 -13.63
C GLN A 5 -5.25 2.54 -14.68
N VAL A 6 -5.89 3.61 -14.25
CA VAL A 6 -6.68 4.53 -15.07
C VAL A 6 -6.02 5.90 -15.03
N GLY A 7 -5.67 6.44 -16.20
CA GLY A 7 -4.96 7.72 -16.34
C GLY A 7 -3.54 7.55 -16.87
N THR A 8 -2.60 8.41 -16.47
CA THR A 8 -1.25 8.48 -17.08
C THR A 8 -0.15 8.30 -16.03
N SER A 9 0.89 7.54 -16.39
CA SER A 9 2.11 7.39 -15.59
C SER A 9 1.90 6.91 -14.15
N ASN A 10 0.85 6.13 -13.89
CA ASN A 10 0.72 5.41 -12.62
C ASN A 10 1.72 4.24 -12.58
N ASN A 11 2.25 3.94 -11.40
CA ASN A 11 3.22 2.86 -11.21
C ASN A 11 2.85 1.99 -10.01
N ALA A 12 2.95 0.67 -10.21
CA ALA A 12 2.86 -0.32 -9.16
C ALA A 12 4.09 -1.24 -9.26
N ASN A 13 4.91 -1.27 -8.21
CA ASN A 13 6.05 -2.17 -8.07
C ASN A 13 5.77 -3.11 -6.89
N VAL A 14 5.60 -4.40 -7.17
CA VAL A 14 5.19 -5.39 -6.19
C VAL A 14 6.22 -6.52 -6.17
N SER A 15 6.90 -6.67 -5.04
CA SER A 15 7.87 -7.74 -4.77
C SER A 15 7.48 -8.40 -3.44
N VAL A 16 6.67 -9.44 -3.50
CA VAL A 16 6.17 -10.13 -2.30
C VAL A 16 6.48 -11.63 -2.31
N SER A 17 6.67 -12.20 -1.12
CA SER A 17 6.84 -13.64 -0.90
C SER A 17 5.84 -14.13 0.14
N SER A 18 5.02 -15.11 -0.21
CA SER A 18 3.97 -15.65 0.67
C SER A 18 3.42 -16.99 0.19
N ASP A 19 2.85 -17.77 1.12
CA ASP A 19 2.09 -18.97 0.80
C ASP A 19 0.66 -18.65 0.32
N ASP A 20 0.04 -17.60 0.88
CA ASP A 20 -1.30 -17.13 0.51
C ASP A 20 -1.34 -15.60 0.34
N SER A 21 -1.42 -15.12 -0.91
CA SER A 21 -1.50 -13.68 -1.22
C SER A 21 -2.75 -13.27 -1.99
N GLN A 22 -3.33 -12.15 -1.54
CA GLN A 22 -4.28 -11.36 -2.30
C GLN A 22 -3.86 -9.90 -2.22
N ILE A 23 -3.51 -9.33 -3.36
CA ILE A 23 -3.09 -7.94 -3.51
C ILE A 23 -3.95 -7.31 -4.59
N ASN A 24 -4.63 -6.22 -4.23
CA ASN A 24 -5.42 -5.39 -5.12
C ASN A 24 -4.87 -3.96 -5.10
N ILE A 25 -4.51 -3.45 -6.27
CA ILE A 25 -4.06 -2.06 -6.43
C ILE A 25 -4.96 -1.40 -7.49
N TYR A 26 -5.63 -0.32 -7.11
CA TYR A 26 -6.42 0.51 -8.00
C TYR A 26 -5.89 1.94 -7.99
N GLN A 27 -5.43 2.42 -9.14
CA GLN A 27 -4.88 3.76 -9.32
C GLN A 27 -5.69 4.52 -10.36
N ASN A 28 -6.31 5.63 -9.97
CA ASN A 28 -7.07 6.51 -10.84
C ASN A 28 -6.55 7.94 -10.77
N GLY A 29 -5.90 8.38 -11.83
CA GLY A 29 -5.32 9.71 -11.99
C GLY A 29 -3.93 9.67 -12.62
N THR A 30 -3.08 10.63 -12.25
CA THR A 30 -1.75 10.83 -12.85
C THR A 30 -0.66 10.66 -11.80
N LEU A 31 0.43 9.96 -12.15
CA LEU A 31 1.64 9.84 -11.32
C LEU A 31 1.41 9.23 -9.92
N ASN A 32 0.38 8.39 -9.73
CA ASN A 32 0.26 7.64 -8.50
C ASN A 32 1.30 6.51 -8.46
N SER A 33 1.91 6.30 -7.31
CA SER A 33 2.96 5.30 -7.10
C SER A 33 2.63 4.40 -5.91
N THR A 34 2.78 3.09 -6.10
CA THR A 34 2.69 2.09 -5.04
C THR A 34 3.91 1.17 -5.13
N VAL A 35 4.63 1.02 -4.03
CA VAL A 35 5.76 0.08 -3.91
C VAL A 35 5.52 -0.84 -2.72
N LEU A 36 5.44 -2.14 -2.97
CA LEU A 36 5.24 -3.18 -1.96
C LEU A 36 6.44 -4.12 -1.96
N ASN A 37 7.09 -4.28 -0.81
CA ASN A 37 8.22 -5.17 -0.62
C ASN A 37 8.17 -5.90 0.72
N HIS A 38 7.57 -7.09 0.76
CA HIS A 38 7.31 -7.81 2.01
C HIS A 38 7.35 -9.33 1.86
N SER A 39 7.63 -10.01 2.97
CA SER A 39 7.46 -11.46 3.14
C SER A 39 6.53 -11.74 4.31
N ALA A 40 5.54 -12.62 4.12
CA ALA A 40 4.68 -13.13 5.20
C ALA A 40 3.98 -14.42 4.74
N ASP A 41 3.56 -15.29 5.67
CA ASP A 41 2.85 -16.53 5.30
C ASP A 41 1.53 -16.17 4.57
N ARG A 42 0.80 -15.18 5.10
CA ARG A 42 -0.40 -14.61 4.48
C ARG A 42 -0.29 -13.11 4.23
N ILE A 43 -0.62 -12.69 3.01
CA ILE A 43 -0.66 -11.28 2.59
C ILE A 43 -2.05 -10.92 2.06
N ARG A 44 -2.68 -9.88 2.63
CA ARG A 44 -3.97 -9.32 2.19
C ARG A 44 -3.86 -7.79 2.05
N GLN A 45 -3.72 -7.29 0.83
CA GLN A 45 -3.52 -5.86 0.61
C GLN A 45 -4.53 -5.27 -0.35
N ASN A 46 -5.05 -4.10 0.01
CA ASN A 46 -5.93 -3.31 -0.82
C ASN A 46 -5.43 -1.87 -0.82
N ILE A 47 -5.07 -1.35 -2.00
CA ILE A 47 -4.54 0.00 -2.14
C ILE A 47 -5.35 0.71 -3.22
N VAL A 48 -5.97 1.82 -2.82
CA VAL A 48 -6.82 2.66 -3.67
C VAL A 48 -6.23 4.07 -3.67
N GLN A 49 -5.77 4.53 -4.83
CA GLN A 49 -5.24 5.87 -5.03
C GLN A 49 -6.10 6.62 -6.04
N ILE A 50 -6.86 7.61 -5.59
CA ILE A 50 -7.73 8.48 -6.41
C ILE A 50 -7.19 9.91 -6.34
N GLY A 51 -6.82 10.45 -7.50
CA GLY A 51 -6.19 11.77 -7.64
C GLY A 51 -4.78 11.66 -8.20
N ASN A 52 -3.91 12.65 -7.95
CA ASN A 52 -2.60 12.73 -8.59
C ASN A 52 -1.44 12.72 -7.62
N SER A 53 -0.33 12.13 -8.03
CA SER A 53 0.94 12.14 -7.29
C SER A 53 0.82 11.58 -5.87
N ASN A 54 -0.11 10.64 -5.64
CA ASN A 54 -0.18 9.93 -4.37
C ASN A 54 0.86 8.82 -4.32
N VAL A 55 1.37 8.52 -3.13
CA VAL A 55 2.48 7.60 -2.93
C VAL A 55 2.17 6.65 -1.77
N VAL A 56 2.37 5.36 -2.01
CA VAL A 56 2.35 4.31 -0.99
C VAL A 56 3.67 3.56 -1.04
N TYR A 57 4.34 3.47 0.11
CA TYR A 57 5.44 2.55 0.36
C TYR A 57 5.05 1.61 1.48
N ASP A 58 5.18 0.32 1.23
CA ASP A 58 5.02 -0.71 2.24
C ASP A 58 6.24 -1.62 2.12
N TYR A 59 7.10 -1.64 3.15
CA TYR A 59 8.23 -2.59 3.19
C TYR A 59 8.46 -3.26 4.56
N SER A 60 8.87 -4.54 4.57
CA SER A 60 9.34 -5.26 5.77
C SER A 60 10.52 -6.13 5.43
N THR A 61 11.47 -6.16 6.36
CA THR A 61 12.64 -7.05 6.31
C THR A 61 12.45 -8.34 7.10
N ILE A 62 11.36 -8.45 7.88
CA ILE A 62 11.06 -9.59 8.75
C ILE A 62 9.81 -10.29 8.22
N SER A 63 9.86 -11.63 8.13
CA SER A 63 8.70 -12.44 7.79
C SER A 63 7.74 -12.49 8.97
N ALA A 64 6.48 -12.15 8.73
CA ALA A 64 5.40 -12.26 9.72
C ALA A 64 4.42 -13.38 9.34
N ALA A 65 3.59 -13.83 10.28
CA ALA A 65 2.55 -14.80 9.97
C ALA A 65 1.45 -14.19 9.07
N ASN A 66 1.09 -12.92 9.31
CA ASN A 66 0.03 -12.24 8.56
C ASN A 66 0.38 -10.77 8.34
N HIS A 67 0.15 -10.27 7.13
CA HIS A 67 0.27 -8.87 6.77
C HIS A 67 -1.00 -8.42 6.04
N SER A 68 -1.79 -7.54 6.68
CA SER A 68 -3.03 -7.02 6.08
C SER A 68 -3.09 -5.51 6.13
N LEU A 69 -3.23 -4.88 4.96
CA LEU A 69 -3.18 -3.43 4.82
C LEU A 69 -4.23 -2.93 3.83
N ASP A 70 -5.08 -2.01 4.28
CA ASP A 70 -6.08 -1.31 3.45
C ASP A 70 -5.75 0.19 3.43
N ILE A 71 -5.27 0.72 2.31
CA ILE A 71 -4.95 2.13 2.14
C ILE A 71 -5.88 2.75 1.11
N ILE A 72 -6.54 3.83 1.50
CA ILE A 72 -7.35 4.66 0.61
C ILE A 72 -6.79 6.08 0.65
N GLN A 73 -6.27 6.55 -0.48
CA GLN A 73 -5.84 7.93 -0.70
C GLN A 73 -6.79 8.60 -1.68
N ASN A 74 -7.47 9.67 -1.24
CA ASN A 74 -8.36 10.48 -2.07
C ASN A 74 -7.94 11.96 -2.02
N GLY A 75 -7.32 12.42 -3.10
CA GLY A 75 -6.77 13.77 -3.26
C GLY A 75 -5.40 13.73 -3.92
N ASN A 76 -4.58 14.75 -3.72
CA ASN A 76 -3.28 14.85 -4.40
C ASN A 76 -2.11 14.90 -3.43
N PHE A 77 -0.95 14.39 -3.84
CA PHE A 77 0.29 14.47 -3.07
C PHE A 77 0.22 13.81 -1.68
N ASN A 78 -0.67 12.84 -1.48
CA ASN A 78 -0.74 12.10 -0.22
C ASN A 78 0.36 11.03 -0.18
N THR A 79 0.95 10.83 0.99
CA THR A 79 2.00 9.82 1.20
C THR A 79 1.62 8.91 2.36
N SER A 80 1.69 7.60 2.14
CA SER A 80 1.63 6.59 3.20
C SER A 80 2.91 5.77 3.17
N ILE A 81 3.57 5.64 4.32
CA ILE A 81 4.70 4.72 4.49
C ILE A 81 4.39 3.78 5.64
N THR A 82 4.36 2.50 5.37
CA THR A 82 4.23 1.42 6.35
C THR A 82 5.52 0.61 6.34
N ALA A 83 6.10 0.39 7.52
CA ALA A 83 7.34 -0.36 7.65
C ALA A 83 7.25 -1.39 8.78
N GLY A 84 7.77 -2.58 8.53
CA GLY A 84 7.76 -3.70 9.48
C GLY A 84 6.40 -4.37 9.63
N SER A 85 6.28 -5.32 10.56
CA SER A 85 5.05 -6.11 10.74
C SER A 85 4.95 -6.62 12.18
N ASN A 86 3.80 -6.40 12.83
CA ASN A 86 3.44 -6.90 14.16
C ASN A 86 1.91 -7.14 14.28
N ALA A 87 1.45 -7.57 15.45
CA ALA A 87 0.03 -7.88 15.70
C ALA A 87 -0.93 -6.69 15.45
N ILE A 88 -0.45 -5.44 15.55
CA ILE A 88 -1.26 -4.24 15.27
C ILE A 88 -1.43 -4.04 13.75
N SER A 89 -0.41 -4.39 12.96
CA SER A 89 -0.48 -4.29 11.50
C SER A 89 -1.27 -5.40 10.81
N GLU A 90 -1.76 -6.39 11.54
CA GLU A 90 -2.48 -7.53 10.95
C GLU A 90 -3.85 -7.16 10.36
N ASN A 91 -4.38 -5.96 10.63
CA ASN A 91 -5.66 -5.45 10.10
C ASN A 91 -5.67 -3.91 10.01
N MET A 92 -4.61 -3.32 9.46
CA MET A 92 -4.48 -1.87 9.42
C MET A 92 -5.31 -1.25 8.30
N ARG A 93 -6.00 -0.14 8.60
CA ARG A 93 -6.66 0.70 7.59
C ARG A 93 -6.24 2.15 7.71
N ILE A 94 -5.80 2.74 6.60
CA ILE A 94 -5.42 4.15 6.50
C ILE A 94 -6.33 4.81 5.47
N ASN A 95 -7.03 5.88 5.87
CA ASN A 95 -7.85 6.69 4.99
C ASN A 95 -7.32 8.13 4.99
N GLN A 96 -6.74 8.54 3.86
CA GLN A 96 -6.15 9.87 3.67
C GLN A 96 -6.99 10.66 2.65
N THR A 97 -7.58 11.77 3.10
CA THR A 97 -8.37 12.66 2.24
C THR A 97 -7.78 14.07 2.20
N GLY A 98 -7.79 14.70 1.02
CA GLY A 98 -7.28 16.06 0.80
C GLY A 98 -5.90 16.07 0.15
N ASN A 99 -5.18 17.18 0.27
CA ASN A 99 -3.91 17.38 -0.43
C ASN A 99 -2.72 17.40 0.55
N GLY A 100 -1.62 16.76 0.18
CA GLY A 100 -0.35 16.84 0.90
C GLY A 100 -0.34 16.15 2.27
N ARG A 101 -1.23 15.18 2.52
CA ARG A 101 -1.30 14.48 3.81
C ARG A 101 -0.26 13.36 3.87
N SER A 102 0.38 13.18 5.03
CA SER A 102 1.37 12.13 5.22
C SER A 102 1.04 11.28 6.44
N VAL A 103 1.22 9.96 6.31
CA VAL A 103 1.08 8.98 7.39
C VAL A 103 2.29 8.06 7.35
N PHE A 104 2.91 7.86 8.50
CA PHE A 104 4.04 6.95 8.67
C PHE A 104 3.68 5.98 9.80
N VAL A 105 3.74 4.68 9.53
CA VAL A 105 3.50 3.64 10.52
C VAL A 105 4.69 2.70 10.53
N ILE A 106 5.40 2.67 11.65
CA ILE A 106 6.61 1.88 11.82
C ILE A 106 6.37 0.88 12.95
N ASN A 107 6.40 -0.39 12.58
CA ASN A 107 6.18 -1.53 13.47
C ASN A 107 7.50 -2.27 13.67
N PHE A 108 7.76 -2.68 14.91
CA PHE A 108 8.92 -3.47 15.31
C PHE A 108 8.44 -4.69 16.11
#